data_AF-A0A1V5IE44-F1
#
_entry.id   AF-A0A1V5IE44-F1
#
_cell.length_a   1.000
_cell.length_b   1.000
_cell.length_c   1.000
_cell.angle_alpha   90.00
_cell.angle_beta   90.00
_cell.angle_gamma   90.00
#
_symmetry.space_group_name_H-M   'P 1'
#
loop_
_entity.id
_entity.type
_entity.pdbx_description
1 polymer ?
#
loop_
_entity_poly.entity_id
_entity_poly.type
_entity_poly.pdbx_seq_one_letter_code
_entity_poly.pdbx_strand_id
1 'polypeptide(L)'
;MIAYAGMSDSLPNLCYYSATDEYAFQKPYSDKTAELIDQEVKKMIAQQYERGKQILLEQREGHSRLTQLLIEREVIYAEDVEKIFGKRPWTSRSEEILNSEVQTDSKRVIENRDKVEP
;
A
#
# COMPACT_ATOMS: atom_id res chain seq x y z
N MET A 1 -5.47 -9.49 9.29
CA MET A 1 -5.48 -10.21 8.00
C MET A 1 -5.89 -11.67 8.19
N ILE A 2 -5.13 -12.47 8.94
CA ILE A 2 -5.40 -13.92 9.06
C ILE A 2 -6.67 -14.23 9.88
N ALA A 3 -6.78 -13.79 11.13
CA ALA A 3 -7.91 -14.16 12.00
C ALA A 3 -9.24 -13.44 11.66
N TYR A 4 -9.19 -12.26 11.06
CA TYR A 4 -10.38 -11.41 10.86
C TYR A 4 -10.81 -11.26 9.40
N ALA A 5 -9.86 -11.31 8.46
CA ALA A 5 -10.16 -11.16 7.04
C ALA A 5 -10.09 -12.51 6.29
N GLY A 6 -9.75 -13.61 6.98
CA GLY A 6 -9.63 -14.94 6.37
C GLY A 6 -8.54 -15.02 5.29
N MET A 7 -7.50 -14.18 5.41
CA MET A 7 -6.42 -14.08 4.42
C MET A 7 -5.25 -15.02 4.76
N SER A 8 -5.54 -16.32 4.86
CA SER A 8 -4.55 -17.40 5.02
C SER A 8 -4.98 -18.61 4.20
N ASP A 9 -4.01 -19.33 3.64
CA ASP A 9 -4.26 -20.57 2.90
C ASP A 9 -4.86 -21.66 3.81
N SER A 10 -4.43 -21.68 5.07
CA SER A 10 -4.85 -22.67 6.07
C SER A 10 -6.18 -22.32 6.73
N LEU A 11 -6.57 -21.04 6.73
CA LEU A 11 -7.84 -20.53 7.27
C LEU A 11 -8.53 -19.57 6.26
N PRO A 12 -8.99 -20.06 5.11
CA PRO A 12 -9.61 -19.21 4.10
C PRO A 12 -11.04 -18.83 4.50
N ASN A 13 -11.41 -17.57 4.23
CA ASN A 13 -12.78 -17.06 4.36
C ASN A 13 -13.42 -17.23 5.76
N LEU A 14 -12.60 -17.35 6.80
CA LEU A 14 -13.04 -17.39 8.20
C LEU A 14 -12.84 -16.03 8.86
N CYS A 15 -13.86 -15.57 9.57
CA CYS A 15 -13.84 -14.33 10.33
C CYS A 15 -14.14 -14.63 11.80
N TYR A 16 -13.14 -14.42 12.67
CA TYR A 16 -13.29 -14.56 14.12
C TYR A 16 -13.65 -13.23 14.81
N TYR A 17 -14.11 -12.23 14.05
CA TYR A 17 -14.58 -10.98 14.61
C TYR A 17 -15.98 -11.15 15.20
N SER A 18 -16.15 -10.84 16.48
CA SER A 18 -17.45 -10.78 17.16
C SER A 18 -17.67 -9.34 17.65
N ALA A 19 -18.66 -8.65 17.08
CA ALA A 19 -19.01 -7.27 17.45
C ALA A 19 -19.75 -7.20 18.80
N THR A 20 -20.27 -8.34 19.28
CA THR A 20 -21.03 -8.44 20.54
C THR A 20 -20.11 -8.56 21.76
N ASP A 21 -18.81 -8.79 21.53
CA ASP A 21 -17.83 -9.22 22.52
C ASP A 21 -16.73 -8.18 22.79
N GLU A 22 -17.02 -6.87 22.71
CA GLU A 22 -16.04 -5.82 23.08
C GLU A 22 -15.48 -6.00 24.51
N TYR A 23 -16.16 -6.77 25.37
CA TYR A 23 -15.73 -7.11 26.73
C TYR A 23 -15.44 -8.60 26.96
N ALA A 24 -15.48 -9.46 25.93
CA ALA A 24 -15.17 -10.87 26.12
C ALA A 24 -13.65 -11.09 26.08
N PHE A 25 -13.07 -11.40 27.24
CA PHE A 25 -11.67 -11.83 27.36
C PHE A 25 -11.42 -13.24 26.78
N GLN A 26 -12.45 -13.90 26.24
CA GLN A 26 -12.32 -15.24 25.65
C GLN A 26 -12.20 -15.17 24.13
N LYS A 27 -11.19 -15.86 23.62
CA LYS A 27 -10.98 -16.03 22.18
C LYS A 27 -12.10 -16.91 21.60
N PRO A 28 -12.74 -16.52 20.48
CA PRO A 28 -13.84 -17.28 19.87
C PRO A 28 -13.34 -18.45 19.01
N TYR A 29 -12.30 -19.16 19.47
CA TYR A 29 -11.70 -20.30 18.77
C TYR A 29 -10.90 -21.18 19.75
N SER A 30 -10.69 -22.43 19.37
CA SER A 30 -9.96 -23.40 20.19
C SER A 30 -8.46 -23.06 20.30
N ASP A 31 -7.77 -23.58 21.32
CA ASP A 31 -6.31 -23.43 21.46
C ASP A 31 -5.56 -23.97 20.24
N LYS A 32 -6.03 -25.07 19.65
CA LYS A 32 -5.46 -25.62 18.42
C LYS A 32 -5.56 -24.64 17.24
N THR A 33 -6.68 -23.93 17.14
CA THR A 33 -6.88 -22.89 16.12
C THR A 33 -6.00 -21.67 16.41
N ALA A 34 -5.83 -21.31 17.68
CA ALA A 34 -4.92 -20.23 18.08
C ALA A 34 -3.47 -20.53 17.65
N GLU A 35 -3.00 -21.75 17.90
CA GLU A 35 -1.67 -22.19 17.47
C GLU A 35 -1.51 -22.12 15.94
N LEU A 36 -2.53 -22.55 15.20
CA LEU A 36 -2.53 -22.47 13.74
C LEU A 36 -2.46 -21.02 13.24
N ILE A 37 -3.23 -20.11 13.85
CA ILE A 37 -3.18 -18.67 13.53
C ILE A 37 -1.78 -18.13 13.77
N ASP A 38 -1.16 -18.46 14.91
CA ASP A 38 0.20 -17.99 15.24
C ASP A 38 1.25 -18.50 14.25
N GLN A 39 1.13 -19.75 13.79
CA GLN A 39 2.00 -20.32 12.76
C GLN A 39 1.87 -19.58 11.43
N GLU A 40 0.64 -19.31 10.98
CA GLU A 40 0.37 -18.57 9.75
C GLU A 40 0.86 -17.12 9.82
N VAL A 41 0.69 -16.46 10.97
CA VAL A 41 1.21 -15.10 11.19
C VAL A 41 2.72 -15.07 11.10
N LYS A 42 3.42 -16.01 11.74
CA LYS A 42 4.87 -16.13 11.67
C LYS A 42 5.35 -16.35 10.23
N LYS A 43 4.70 -17.25 9.50
CA LYS A 43 4.99 -17.54 8.09
C LYS A 43 4.83 -16.29 7.22
N MET A 44 3.71 -15.58 7.37
CA MET A 44 3.45 -14.33 6.64
C MET A 44 4.53 -13.28 6.91
N ILE A 45 4.86 -13.03 8.18
CA ILE A 45 5.88 -12.05 8.56
C ILE A 45 7.25 -12.43 7.99
N ALA A 46 7.67 -13.69 8.14
CA ALA A 46 8.94 -14.17 7.63
C ALA A 46 9.07 -13.99 6.11
N GLN A 47 8.01 -14.30 5.37
CA GLN A 47 7.96 -14.11 3.91
C GLN A 47 8.07 -12.63 3.51
N GLN A 48 7.30 -11.75 4.15
CA GLN A 48 7.34 -10.32 3.82
C GLN A 48 8.65 -9.67 4.27
N TYR A 49 9.25 -10.13 5.38
CA TYR A 49 10.58 -9.70 5.81
C TYR A 49 11.63 -10.05 4.76
N GLU A 50 11.67 -11.30 4.31
CA GLU A 50 12.65 -11.72 3.30
C GLU A 50 12.43 -10.97 1.99
N ARG A 51 11.17 -10.83 1.54
CA ARG A 51 10.84 -10.02 0.36
C ARG A 51 11.31 -8.58 0.50
N GLY A 52 11.05 -7.93 1.62
CA GLY A 52 11.49 -6.55 1.88
C GLY A 52 13.01 -6.43 1.85
N LYS A 53 13.71 -7.37 2.49
CA LYS A 53 15.16 -7.45 2.48
C LYS A 53 15.72 -7.62 1.06
N GLN A 54 15.14 -8.50 0.24
CA GLN A 54 15.56 -8.69 -1.15
C GLN A 54 15.40 -7.42 -1.98
N ILE A 55 14.25 -6.73 -1.87
CA ILE A 55 14.02 -5.46 -2.57
C ILE A 55 15.08 -4.41 -2.19
N LEU A 56 15.40 -4.29 -0.90
CA LEU A 56 16.42 -3.35 -0.42
C LEU A 56 17.82 -3.71 -0.91
N LEU A 57 18.14 -5.01 -1.01
CA LEU A 57 19.42 -5.50 -1.51
C LEU A 57 19.56 -5.29 -3.03
N GLU A 58 18.51 -5.60 -3.80
CA GLU A 58 18.46 -5.38 -5.25
C GLU A 58 18.64 -3.91 -5.60
N GLN A 59 18.06 -3.00 -4.80
CA GLN A 59 18.13 -1.55 -5.02
C GLN A 59 19.21 -0.85 -4.19
N ARG A 60 20.22 -1.60 -3.70
CA ARG A 60 21.26 -1.08 -2.79
C ARG A 60 21.99 0.14 -3.33
N GLU A 61 22.32 0.16 -4.61
CA GLU A 61 23.00 1.29 -5.26
C GLU A 61 22.11 2.55 -5.30
N GLY A 62 20.82 2.38 -5.59
CA GLY A 62 19.83 3.45 -5.54
C GLY A 62 19.72 4.04 -4.14
N HIS A 63 19.63 3.18 -3.12
CA HIS A 63 19.61 3.61 -1.72
C HIS A 63 20.90 4.35 -1.32
N SER A 64 22.08 3.89 -1.75
CA SER A 64 23.34 4.59 -1.47
C SER A 64 23.37 6.01 -2.04
N ARG A 65 22.87 6.20 -3.27
CA ARG A 65 22.77 7.52 -3.89
C ARG A 65 21.76 8.41 -3.18
N LEU A 66 20.62 7.85 -2.78
CA LEU A 66 19.59 8.55 -2.01
C LEU A 66 20.14 9.04 -0.67
N THR A 67 20.88 8.19 0.05
CA THR A 67 21.51 8.55 1.32
C THR A 67 22.53 9.67 1.14
N GLN A 68 23.38 9.61 0.13
CA GLN A 68 24.34 10.68 -0.15
C GLN A 68 23.63 12.02 -0.43
N LEU A 69 22.54 11.98 -1.21
CA LEU A 69 21.74 13.16 -1.49
C LEU A 69 21.11 13.75 -0.22
N LEU A 70 20.62 12.90 0.69
CA LEU A 70 20.05 13.32 1.97
C LEU A 70 21.09 13.89 2.95
N ILE A 71 22.34 13.45 2.84
CA ILE A 71 23.45 14.03 3.61
C ILE A 71 23.76 15.45 3.11
N GLU A 72 23.67 15.67 1.81
CA GLU A 72 23.90 16.99 1.19
C GLU A 72 22.70 17.95 1.33
N ARG A 73 21.48 17.41 1.30
CA ARG A 73 20.22 18.15 1.39
C ARG A 73 19.27 17.49 2.38
N GLU A 74 18.87 18.21 3.42
CA GLU A 74 17.94 17.71 4.45
C GLU A 74 16.55 17.35 3.89
N VAL A 75 16.15 17.98 2.79
CA VAL A 75 14.84 17.77 2.14
C VAL A 75 15.05 17.43 0.67
N ILE A 76 14.38 16.36 0.22
CA ILE A 76 14.35 15.91 -1.18
C ILE A 76 12.90 15.84 -1.66
N TYR A 77 12.70 16.02 -2.96
CA TYR A 77 11.38 15.95 -3.59
C TYR A 77 11.18 14.65 -4.38
N ALA A 78 9.93 14.37 -4.78
CA ALA A 78 9.60 13.18 -5.56
C ALA A 78 10.42 13.09 -6.86
N GLU A 79 10.66 14.21 -7.53
CA GLU A 79 11.48 14.30 -8.74
C GLU A 79 12.93 13.83 -8.53
N ASP A 80 13.50 14.05 -7.36
CA ASP A 80 14.87 13.62 -7.05
C ASP A 80 14.95 12.10 -6.84
N VAL A 81 13.89 11.52 -6.26
CA VAL A 81 13.74 10.06 -6.12
C VAL A 81 13.55 9.43 -7.51
N GLU A 82 12.76 10.05 -8.39
CA GLU A 82 12.58 9.60 -9.77
C GLU A 82 13.88 9.63 -10.58
N LYS A 83 14.77 10.60 -10.36
CA LYS A 83 16.09 10.61 -11.00
C LYS A 83 16.96 9.41 -10.58
N ILE A 84 16.78 8.90 -9.36
CA ILE A 84 17.58 7.80 -8.80
C ILE A 84 17.01 6.44 -9.20
N PHE A 85 15.70 6.26 -9.06
CA PHE A 85 15.01 4.98 -9.24
C PHE A 85 14.22 4.86 -10.56
N GLY A 86 14.11 5.95 -11.32
CA GLY A 86 13.28 6.04 -12.52
C GLY A 86 11.84 6.41 -12.21
N LYS A 87 11.04 6.54 -13.28
CA LYS A 87 9.60 6.80 -13.16
C LYS A 87 8.87 5.60 -12.56
N ARG A 88 7.87 5.89 -11.73
CA ARG A 88 7.01 4.86 -11.16
C ARG A 88 6.26 4.09 -12.27
N PRO A 89 6.24 2.75 -12.25
CA PRO A 89 5.55 1.98 -13.29
C PRO A 89 4.02 1.95 -13.14
N TRP A 90 3.45 2.64 -12.14
CA TRP A 90 2.02 2.79 -11.95
C TRP A 90 1.67 4.24 -11.59
N THR A 91 0.50 4.69 -12.05
CA THR A 91 -0.02 6.02 -11.75
C THR A 91 -0.30 6.15 -10.26
N SER A 92 0.14 7.25 -9.66
CA SER A 92 -0.19 7.55 -8.28
C SER A 92 -1.66 7.98 -8.15
N ARG A 93 -2.25 7.74 -6.98
CA ARG A 93 -3.62 8.20 -6.70
C ARG A 93 -3.76 9.72 -6.88
N SER A 94 -2.72 10.48 -6.54
CA SER A 94 -2.67 11.92 -6.72
C SER A 94 -2.71 12.31 -8.20
N GLU A 95 -1.97 11.59 -9.06
CA GLU A 95 -2.01 11.80 -10.51
C GLU A 95 -3.37 11.38 -11.11
N GLU A 96 -4.00 10.31 -10.61
CA GLU A 96 -5.35 9.94 -11.03
C GLU A 96 -6.36 11.06 -10.73
N ILE A 97 -6.30 11.63 -9.53
CA ILE A 97 -7.18 12.73 -9.12
C ILE A 97 -6.91 13.96 -9.98
N LEU A 98 -5.64 14.35 -10.17
CA LEU A 98 -5.28 15.50 -11.01
C LEU A 98 -5.76 15.33 -12.45
N ASN A 99 -5.56 14.14 -13.03
CA ASN A 99 -6.05 13.84 -14.38
C ASN A 99 -7.57 13.88 -14.47
N SER A 100 -8.28 13.46 -13.42
CA SER A 100 -9.74 13.54 -13.36
C SER A 100 -10.22 14.99 -13.27
N GLU A 101 -9.56 15.84 -12.49
CA GLU A 101 -9.88 17.27 -12.35
C GLU A 101 -9.62 18.02 -13.66
N VAL A 102 -8.48 17.79 -14.30
CA VAL A 102 -8.13 18.35 -15.62
C VAL A 102 -9.14 17.94 -16.70
N GLN A 103 -9.63 16.70 -16.67
CA GLN A 103 -10.69 16.24 -17.57
C GLN A 103 -12.03 16.92 -17.28
N THR A 104 -12.38 17.13 -16.01
CA THR A 104 -13.62 17.83 -15.66
C THR A 104 -13.61 19.29 -16.07
N ASP A 105 -12.49 19.99 -15.91
CA ASP A 105 -12.36 21.39 -16.31
C ASP A 105 -12.33 21.52 -17.83
N SER A 106 -11.64 20.63 -18.54
CA SER A 106 -11.65 20.60 -20.00
C SER A 106 -13.06 20.39 -20.56
N LYS A 107 -13.85 19.49 -19.96
CA LYS A 107 -15.25 19.25 -20.36
C LYS A 107 -16.15 20.46 -20.09
N ARG A 108 -15.98 21.13 -18.94
CA ARG A 108 -16.73 22.37 -18.61
C ARG A 108 -16.41 23.50 -19.58
N VAL A 109 -15.14 23.64 -19.99
CA VAL A 109 -14.71 24.66 -20.96
C VAL A 109 -15.31 24.38 -22.35
N ILE A 110 -15.39 23.12 -22.76
CA ILE A 110 -16.02 22.71 -24.03
C ILE A 110 -17.54 22.95 -23.99
N GLU A 111 -18.24 22.49 -22.94
CA GLU A 111 -19.69 22.72 -22.78
C GLU A 111 -20.07 24.20 -22.72
N ASN A 112 -19.21 25.06 -22.17
CA ASN A 112 -19.46 26.49 -22.13
C ASN A 112 -19.17 27.18 -23.46
N ARG A 113 -18.28 26.63 -24.31
CA ARG A 113 -18.06 27.15 -25.67
C ARG A 113 -19.24 26.80 -26.59
N ASP A 114 -19.77 25.59 -26.49
CA ASP A 114 -20.89 25.13 -27.32
C ASP A 114 -22.23 25.82 -26.98
N LYS A 115 -22.32 26.53 -25.85
CA LYS A 115 -23.50 27.31 -25.43
C LYS A 115 -23.46 28.79 -25.83
N VAL A 116 -22.37 29.27 -26.42
CA VAL A 116 -22.17 30.71 -26.72
C VAL A 116 -22.30 31.05 -28.21
N GLU A 117 -22.46 30.07 -29.10
CA GLU A 117 -22.74 30.32 -30.53
C GLU A 117 -24.25 30.21 -30.86
N PRO A 118 -24.93 31.35 -31.15
CA PRO A 118 -26.12 31.39 -32.01
C PRO A 118 -25.77 31.53 -33.50
#